data_AF-A0A6G3X6U8-F1
#
_entry.id   AF-A0A6G3X6U8-F1
#
_cell.length_a   1.000
_cell.length_b   1.000
_cell.length_c   1.000
_cell.angle_alpha   90.00
_cell.angle_beta   90.00
_cell.angle_gamma   90.00
#
_symmetry.space_group_name_H-M   'P 1'
#
loop_
_entity.id
_entity.type
_entity.pdbx_description
1 polymer ?
#
loop_
_entity_poly.entity_id
_entity_poly.type
_entity_poly.pdbx_seq_one_letter_code
_entity_poly.pdbx_strand_id
1 'polypeptide(L)'
;EFRSILRFWLDMGVDGFRVDVAHGLVKAEGLPDLGSHDQLKLLGNDVMPFFDQDGVHAIYRSWRTILDEYPGDRIAVAEAWTPTVERTANYVRPDEMHQAFNFQYLATAWDAAELRKVIDTSLDAMRPVGAPTTWVLSNHDVTRHATRFANP
;
A
#
# COMPACT_ATOMS: atom_id res chain seq x y z
N GLU A 1 -4.68 6.74 -20.81
CA GLU A 1 -5.81 7.26 -20.00
C GLU A 1 -5.39 7.64 -18.57
N PHE A 2 -5.01 6.72 -17.68
CA PHE A 2 -4.64 7.09 -16.30
C PHE A 2 -3.59 8.21 -16.18
N ARG A 3 -2.55 8.20 -17.02
CA ARG A 3 -1.53 9.26 -17.04
C ARG A 3 -2.11 10.66 -17.32
N SER A 4 -3.10 10.78 -18.20
CA SER A 4 -3.74 12.08 -18.48
C SER A 4 -4.66 12.52 -17.33
N ILE A 5 -5.29 11.57 -16.63
CA ILE A 5 -6.09 11.86 -15.43
C ILE A 5 -5.20 12.40 -14.31
N LEU A 6 -4.04 11.79 -14.08
CA LEU A 6 -3.08 12.29 -13.09
C LEU A 6 -2.65 13.73 -13.41
N ARG A 7 -2.28 14.00 -14.67
CA ARG A 7 -1.90 15.35 -15.12
C ARG A 7 -3.02 16.35 -14.93
N PHE A 8 -4.24 16.00 -15.32
CA PHE A 8 -5.40 16.88 -15.14
C PHE A 8 -5.54 17.38 -13.68
N TRP A 9 -5.40 16.50 -12.69
CA TRP A 9 -5.49 16.90 -11.29
C TRP A 9 -4.26 17.69 -10.83
N LEU A 10 -3.06 17.33 -11.29
CA LEU A 10 -1.83 18.07 -10.99
C LEU A 10 -1.84 19.48 -11.59
N ASP A 11 -2.39 19.65 -12.79
CA ASP A 11 -2.60 20.94 -13.46
C ASP A 11 -3.57 21.84 -12.67
N MET A 12 -4.49 21.24 -11.90
CA MET A 12 -5.36 21.96 -10.96
C MET A 12 -4.71 22.23 -9.60
N GLY A 13 -3.46 21.79 -9.39
CA GLY A 13 -2.65 22.13 -8.23
C GLY A 13 -2.78 21.19 -7.03
N VAL A 14 -3.23 19.93 -7.21
CA VAL A 14 -3.17 18.95 -6.10
C VAL A 14 -1.73 18.61 -5.74
N ASP A 15 -1.47 18.37 -4.46
CA ASP A 15 -0.13 18.04 -3.97
C ASP A 15 0.23 16.55 -4.10
N GLY A 16 -0.73 15.71 -4.50
CA GLY A 16 -0.48 14.28 -4.64
C GLY A 16 -1.75 13.44 -4.65
N PHE A 17 -1.54 12.12 -4.53
CA PHE A 17 -2.62 11.12 -4.62
C PHE A 17 -2.49 10.04 -3.56
N ARG A 18 -3.61 9.64 -2.97
CA ARG A 18 -3.75 8.31 -2.35
C ARG A 18 -4.33 7.37 -3.40
N VAL A 19 -3.59 6.33 -3.75
CA VAL A 19 -4.01 5.36 -4.76
C VAL A 19 -4.73 4.21 -4.06
N ASP A 20 -6.04 4.16 -4.26
CA ASP A 20 -6.95 3.11 -3.78
C ASP A 20 -6.60 1.76 -4.40
N VAL A 21 -6.62 0.69 -3.60
CA VAL A 21 -6.34 -0.70 -4.02
C VAL A 21 -5.12 -0.77 -4.97
N ALA A 22 -4.01 -0.15 -4.57
CA ALA A 22 -2.83 0.02 -5.42
C ALA A 22 -2.27 -1.33 -5.92
N HIS A 23 -2.34 -2.34 -5.08
CA HIS A 23 -1.97 -3.71 -5.40
C HIS A 23 -2.86 -4.41 -6.45
N GLY A 24 -3.96 -3.83 -6.92
CA GLY A 24 -4.96 -4.50 -7.78
C GLY A 24 -4.90 -4.25 -9.28
N LEU A 25 -3.91 -3.52 -9.80
CA LEU A 25 -3.89 -3.18 -11.23
C LEU A 25 -3.55 -4.37 -12.13
N VAL A 26 -2.69 -5.28 -11.68
CA VAL A 26 -2.17 -6.41 -12.48
C VAL A 26 -2.66 -7.75 -11.92
N LYS A 27 -3.06 -8.64 -12.84
CA LYS A 27 -3.61 -9.97 -12.55
C LYS A 27 -2.60 -11.01 -13.05
N ALA A 28 -2.55 -12.15 -12.38
CA ALA A 28 -1.71 -13.27 -12.74
C ALA A 28 -2.08 -13.77 -14.14
N GLU A 29 -1.05 -14.13 -14.90
CA GLU A 29 -1.22 -14.70 -16.23
C GLU A 29 -2.05 -15.98 -16.17
N GLY A 30 -2.90 -16.19 -17.17
CA GLY A 30 -3.78 -17.36 -17.24
C GLY A 30 -5.02 -17.29 -16.33
N LEU A 31 -5.14 -16.26 -15.48
CA LEU A 31 -6.29 -16.04 -14.60
C LEU A 31 -6.67 -17.31 -13.80
N PRO A 32 -5.74 -17.88 -13.01
CA PRO A 32 -5.98 -19.15 -12.34
C PRO A 32 -7.16 -19.04 -11.37
N ASP A 33 -7.96 -20.11 -11.31
CA ASP A 33 -9.08 -20.23 -10.39
C ASP A 33 -8.62 -20.18 -8.93
N LEU A 34 -9.46 -19.61 -8.07
CA LEU A 34 -9.31 -19.75 -6.63
C LEU A 34 -9.78 -21.15 -6.19
N GLY A 35 -9.05 -21.75 -5.25
CA GLY A 35 -9.37 -23.08 -4.74
C GLY A 35 -10.71 -23.15 -3.99
N SER A 36 -11.11 -22.08 -3.29
CA SER A 36 -12.39 -22.01 -2.59
C SER A 36 -12.95 -20.59 -2.50
N HIS A 37 -14.27 -20.44 -2.40
CA HIS A 37 -14.92 -19.12 -2.29
C HIS A 37 -14.51 -18.33 -1.03
N ASP A 38 -14.17 -19.00 0.08
CA ASP A 38 -13.73 -18.34 1.32
C ASP A 38 -12.40 -17.58 1.19
N GLN A 39 -11.67 -17.82 0.10
CA GLN A 39 -10.45 -17.08 -0.25
C GLN A 39 -10.76 -15.70 -0.85
N LEU A 40 -11.99 -15.45 -1.28
CA LEU A 40 -12.36 -14.19 -1.91
C LEU A 40 -12.62 -13.11 -0.85
N LYS A 41 -11.54 -12.49 -0.35
CA LYS A 41 -11.59 -11.36 0.57
C LYS A 41 -10.99 -10.12 -0.09
N LEU A 42 -11.73 -9.01 -0.05
CA LEU A 42 -11.25 -7.71 -0.53
C LEU A 42 -10.25 -7.06 0.44
N LEU A 43 -10.40 -7.35 1.73
CA LEU A 43 -9.48 -6.94 2.79
C LEU A 43 -8.81 -8.20 3.35
N GLY A 44 -7.50 -8.30 3.18
CA GLY A 44 -6.73 -9.45 3.62
C GLY A 44 -5.31 -9.42 3.05
N ASN A 45 -4.43 -10.22 3.64
CA ASN A 45 -3.01 -10.31 3.29
C ASN A 45 -2.67 -11.66 2.64
N ASP A 46 -3.67 -12.37 2.13
CA ASP A 46 -3.42 -13.64 1.47
C ASP A 46 -2.82 -13.41 0.08
N VAL A 47 -1.96 -14.33 -0.37
CA VAL A 47 -1.43 -14.29 -1.74
C VAL A 47 -2.55 -14.64 -2.72
N MET A 48 -2.91 -13.70 -3.58
CA MET A 48 -4.04 -13.82 -4.50
C MET A 48 -3.62 -13.56 -5.95
N PRO A 49 -4.19 -14.27 -6.94
CA PRO A 49 -3.82 -14.09 -8.34
C PRO A 49 -4.26 -12.74 -8.92
N PHE A 50 -5.15 -12.00 -8.27
CA PHE A 50 -5.63 -10.70 -8.75
C PHE A 50 -5.00 -9.51 -8.04
N PHE A 51 -4.09 -9.74 -7.07
CA PHE A 51 -3.46 -8.71 -6.25
C PHE A 51 -1.93 -8.90 -6.17
N ASP A 52 -1.22 -7.79 -5.92
CA ASP A 52 0.23 -7.70 -5.64
C ASP A 52 1.10 -8.46 -6.66
N GLN A 53 0.73 -8.42 -7.93
CA GLN A 53 1.53 -9.01 -9.02
C GLN A 53 2.64 -8.04 -9.42
N ASP A 54 3.84 -8.55 -9.69
CA ASP A 54 5.06 -7.72 -9.89
C ASP A 54 4.93 -6.67 -11.01
N GLY A 55 4.09 -6.93 -12.03
CA GLY A 55 3.82 -5.96 -13.10
C GLY A 55 3.26 -4.62 -12.61
N VAL A 56 2.68 -4.56 -11.41
CA VAL A 56 2.17 -3.32 -10.81
C VAL A 56 3.26 -2.28 -10.60
N HIS A 57 4.49 -2.72 -10.29
CA HIS A 57 5.60 -1.81 -10.00
C HIS A 57 6.03 -1.01 -11.23
N ALA A 58 5.94 -1.58 -12.44
CA ALA A 58 6.21 -0.85 -13.67
C ALA A 58 5.21 0.30 -13.90
N ILE A 59 3.96 0.12 -13.48
CA ILE A 59 2.92 1.15 -13.56
C ILE A 59 3.28 2.29 -12.61
N TYR A 60 3.68 1.98 -11.37
CA TYR A 60 4.00 3.01 -10.38
C TYR A 60 5.29 3.76 -10.64
N ARG A 61 6.31 3.11 -11.20
CA ARG A 61 7.48 3.82 -11.74
C ARG A 61 7.06 4.82 -12.81
N SER A 62 6.16 4.42 -13.71
CA SER A 62 5.65 5.32 -14.75
C SER A 62 4.78 6.46 -14.20
N TRP A 63 4.11 6.29 -13.07
CA TRP A 63 3.35 7.39 -12.46
C TRP A 63 4.26 8.30 -11.65
N ARG A 64 5.29 7.74 -11.01
CA ARG A 64 6.31 8.52 -10.31
C ARG A 64 6.99 9.54 -11.22
N THR A 65 7.37 9.13 -12.44
CA THR A 65 7.96 10.09 -13.40
C THR A 65 7.03 11.26 -13.70
N ILE A 66 5.71 11.07 -13.70
CA ILE A 66 4.76 12.16 -13.92
C ILE A 66 4.73 13.10 -12.71
N LEU A 67 4.77 12.57 -11.48
CA LEU A 67 4.80 13.39 -10.28
C LEU A 67 6.07 14.26 -10.21
N ASP A 68 7.21 13.68 -10.58
CA ASP A 68 8.51 14.36 -10.58
C ASP A 68 8.61 15.50 -11.61
N GLU A 69 7.71 15.56 -12.60
CA GLU A 69 7.65 16.68 -13.57
C GLU A 69 7.02 17.95 -12.99
N TYR A 70 6.27 17.84 -11.87
CA TYR A 70 5.59 18.98 -11.27
C TYR A 70 6.38 19.53 -10.09
N PRO A 71 6.44 20.87 -9.92
CA PRO A 71 7.11 21.48 -8.78
C PRO A 71 6.35 21.20 -7.47
N GLY A 72 7.06 21.26 -6.34
CA GLY A 72 6.46 21.14 -5.00
C GLY A 72 6.34 19.72 -4.48
N ASP A 73 7.27 18.84 -4.86
CA ASP A 73 7.47 17.48 -4.31
C ASP A 73 6.16 16.66 -4.21
N ARG A 74 5.53 16.41 -5.37
CA ARG A 74 4.22 15.74 -5.44
C ARG A 74 4.30 14.31 -4.96
N ILE A 75 3.42 13.93 -4.03
CA ILE A 75 3.48 12.61 -3.40
C ILE A 75 2.44 11.62 -3.94
N ALA A 76 2.76 10.34 -3.78
CA ALA A 76 1.80 9.25 -3.92
C ALA A 76 1.85 8.36 -2.68
N VAL A 77 0.67 7.98 -2.18
CA VAL A 77 0.49 7.09 -1.04
C VAL A 77 -0.22 5.82 -1.51
N ALA A 78 0.43 4.67 -1.36
CA ALA A 78 -0.14 3.38 -1.72
C ALA A 78 -1.13 2.91 -0.65
N GLU A 79 -2.34 2.58 -1.06
CA GLU A 79 -3.15 1.61 -0.33
C GLU A 79 -2.91 0.21 -0.88
N ALA A 80 -2.00 -0.53 -0.26
CA ALA A 80 -1.66 -1.89 -0.68
C ALA A 80 -1.79 -2.86 0.49
N TRP A 81 -2.75 -3.79 0.41
CA TRP A 81 -2.82 -4.92 1.33
C TRP A 81 -1.93 -6.03 0.80
N THR A 82 -0.68 -6.06 1.25
CA THR A 82 0.31 -7.03 0.81
C THR A 82 0.49 -8.15 1.84
N PRO A 83 0.95 -9.34 1.43
CA PRO A 83 1.14 -10.45 2.36
C PRO A 83 2.11 -10.17 3.51
N THR A 84 3.14 -9.37 3.24
CA THR A 84 4.15 -9.00 4.24
C THR A 84 4.54 -7.52 4.10
N VAL A 85 5.24 -6.98 5.11
CA VAL A 85 5.73 -5.59 5.08
C VAL A 85 6.86 -5.43 4.06
N GLU A 86 7.64 -6.48 3.80
CA GLU A 86 8.67 -6.51 2.77
C GLU A 86 8.06 -6.38 1.37
N ARG A 87 6.89 -6.99 1.12
CA ARG A 87 6.13 -6.75 -0.12
C ARG A 87 5.64 -5.30 -0.19
N THR A 88 5.17 -4.72 0.93
CA THR A 88 4.81 -3.29 0.98
C THR A 88 6.00 -2.40 0.63
N ALA A 89 7.20 -2.72 1.11
CA ALA A 89 8.41 -1.94 0.88
C ALA A 89 8.75 -1.80 -0.62
N ASN A 90 8.37 -2.76 -1.46
CA ASN A 90 8.57 -2.68 -2.90
C ASN A 90 7.84 -1.49 -3.55
N TYR A 91 6.69 -1.08 -3.00
CA TYR A 91 5.89 0.04 -3.51
C TYR A 91 6.51 1.40 -3.20
N VAL A 92 7.43 1.48 -2.23
CA VAL A 92 8.04 2.72 -1.75
C VAL A 92 9.54 2.78 -2.04
N ARG A 93 10.00 2.02 -3.03
CA ARG A 93 11.35 2.20 -3.58
C ARG A 93 11.51 3.63 -4.11
N PRO A 94 12.73 4.18 -4.16
CA PRO A 94 12.96 5.60 -4.46
C PRO A 94 12.33 6.11 -5.75
N ASP A 95 12.09 5.23 -6.73
CA ASP A 95 11.48 5.55 -8.02
C ASP A 95 10.03 5.04 -8.18
N GLU A 96 9.36 4.69 -7.08
CA GLU A 96 7.94 4.32 -7.03
C GLU A 96 7.16 5.34 -6.18
N MET A 97 6.26 4.89 -5.30
CA MET A 97 5.46 5.77 -4.44
C MET A 97 6.28 6.28 -3.25
N HIS A 98 5.78 7.35 -2.63
CA HIS A 98 6.50 8.03 -1.55
C HIS A 98 6.20 7.40 -0.19
N GLN A 99 4.98 6.88 -0.03
CA GLN A 99 4.50 6.23 1.19
C GLN A 99 3.57 5.09 0.84
N ALA A 100 3.36 4.18 1.78
CA ALA A 100 2.37 3.12 1.70
C ALA A 100 1.76 2.92 3.09
N PHE A 101 0.47 2.59 3.16
CA PHE A 101 -0.14 2.22 4.44
C PHE A 101 0.49 0.95 5.00
N ASN A 102 0.86 0.98 6.27
CA ASN A 102 1.31 -0.19 7.01
C ASN A 102 0.11 -0.92 7.63
N PHE A 103 -0.56 -1.77 6.85
CA PHE A 103 -1.75 -2.47 7.30
C PHE A 103 -1.48 -3.58 8.31
N GLN A 104 -0.28 -4.17 8.30
CA GLN A 104 0.18 -5.10 9.33
C GLN A 104 0.18 -4.41 10.69
N TYR A 105 0.70 -3.17 10.77
CA TYR A 105 0.62 -2.37 12.01
C TYR A 105 -0.83 -2.05 12.38
N LEU A 106 -1.66 -1.61 11.42
CA LEU A 106 -3.07 -1.27 11.67
C LEU A 106 -3.85 -2.46 12.27
N ALA A 107 -3.58 -3.67 11.77
CA ALA A 107 -4.25 -4.90 12.19
C ALA A 107 -3.67 -5.51 13.49
N THR A 108 -2.54 -5.01 13.97
CA THR A 108 -1.92 -5.50 15.21
C THR A 108 -2.79 -5.14 16.42
N ALA A 109 -2.98 -6.11 17.32
CA ALA A 109 -3.76 -5.93 18.55
C ALA A 109 -3.09 -4.92 19.49
N TRP A 110 -3.84 -4.44 20.49
CA TRP A 110 -3.28 -3.61 21.56
C TRP A 110 -2.49 -4.46 22.57
N ASP A 111 -1.38 -5.01 22.10
CA ASP A 111 -0.43 -5.79 22.88
C ASP A 111 0.98 -5.22 22.68
N ALA A 112 1.70 -4.98 23.78
CA ALA A 112 3.00 -4.30 23.72
C ALA A 112 4.09 -5.12 23.00
N ALA A 113 4.05 -6.45 23.11
CA ALA A 113 5.03 -7.32 22.46
C ALA A 113 4.74 -7.43 20.96
N GLU A 114 3.47 -7.59 20.57
CA GLU A 114 3.06 -7.62 19.17
C GLU A 114 3.33 -6.28 18.48
N LEU A 115 3.00 -5.15 19.13
CA LEU A 115 3.28 -3.81 18.60
C LEU A 115 4.78 -3.58 18.41
N ARG A 116 5.61 -3.96 19.39
CA ARG A 116 7.07 -3.87 19.26
C ARG A 116 7.56 -4.68 18.06
N LYS A 117 7.12 -5.92 17.95
CA LYS A 117 7.51 -6.82 16.86
C LYS A 117 7.14 -6.24 15.50
N VAL A 118 5.91 -5.78 15.30
CA VAL A 118 5.51 -5.20 14.01
C VAL A 118 6.23 -3.89 13.73
N ILE A 119 6.55 -3.07 14.75
CA ILE A 119 7.34 -1.85 14.58
C ILE A 119 8.74 -2.20 14.08
N ASP A 120 9.43 -3.12 14.75
CA ASP A 120 10.79 -3.53 14.41
C ASP A 120 10.83 -4.14 12.99
N THR A 121 9.93 -5.08 12.68
CA THR A 121 9.80 -5.67 11.34
C THR A 121 9.53 -4.60 10.28
N SER A 122 8.67 -3.62 10.57
CA SER A 122 8.33 -2.59 9.59
C SER A 122 9.48 -1.64 9.31
N LEU A 123 10.27 -1.30 10.33
CA LEU A 123 11.48 -0.50 10.17
C LEU A 123 12.54 -1.29 9.39
N ASP A 124 12.74 -2.56 9.73
CA ASP A 124 13.72 -3.43 9.07
C ASP A 124 13.37 -3.65 7.58
N ALA A 125 12.09 -3.78 7.24
CA ALA A 125 11.63 -3.92 5.86
C ALA A 125 11.80 -2.64 5.02
N MET A 126 11.64 -1.45 5.62
CA MET A 126 11.72 -0.17 4.89
C MET A 126 13.16 0.36 4.75
N ARG A 127 14.07 0.02 5.67
CA ARG A 127 15.48 0.45 5.64
C ARG A 127 16.19 0.13 4.32
N PRO A 128 16.11 -1.08 3.73
CA PRO A 128 16.81 -1.41 2.48
C PRO A 128 16.40 -0.55 1.28
N VAL A 129 15.18 0.00 1.29
CA VAL A 129 14.66 0.85 0.22
C VAL A 129 14.77 2.36 0.56
N GLY A 130 15.31 2.69 1.74
CA GLY A 130 15.52 4.08 2.17
C GLY A 130 14.22 4.86 2.45
N ALA A 131 13.10 4.16 2.67
CA ALA A 131 11.79 4.77 2.85
C ALA A 131 11.43 4.91 4.34
N PRO A 132 10.60 5.92 4.71
CA PRO A 132 10.00 5.98 6.03
C PRO A 132 8.87 4.95 6.18
N THR A 133 8.63 4.50 7.41
CA THR A 133 7.43 3.70 7.74
C THR A 133 6.26 4.62 8.08
N THR A 134 5.06 4.30 7.59
CA THR A 134 3.82 4.98 7.99
C THR A 134 3.16 4.27 9.17
N TRP A 135 2.49 5.03 10.02
CA TRP A 135 1.78 4.49 11.18
C TRP A 135 0.33 4.97 11.14
N VAL A 136 -0.59 4.04 10.89
CA VAL A 136 -2.02 4.34 10.78
C VAL A 136 -2.81 3.49 11.76
N LEU A 137 -3.61 4.15 12.60
CA LEU A 137 -4.46 3.47 13.59
C LEU A 137 -5.86 3.17 13.03
N SER A 138 -6.35 3.97 12.09
CA SER A 138 -7.68 3.78 11.47
C SER A 138 -7.76 4.47 10.13
N ASN A 139 -8.63 3.96 9.28
CA ASN A 139 -9.13 4.61 8.07
C ASN A 139 -10.67 4.44 8.02
N HIS A 140 -11.28 4.59 6.85
CA HIS A 140 -12.72 4.46 6.67
C HIS A 140 -13.19 3.01 6.44
N ASP A 141 -12.28 2.06 6.22
CA ASP A 141 -12.59 0.66 5.89
C ASP A 141 -12.55 -0.28 7.10
N VAL A 142 -12.00 0.18 8.22
CA VAL A 142 -11.83 -0.65 9.44
C VAL A 142 -12.60 -0.08 10.63
N THR A 143 -12.99 -0.96 11.54
CA THR A 143 -13.54 -0.55 12.85
C THR A 143 -12.58 0.40 13.56
N ARG A 144 -13.12 1.47 14.16
CA ARG A 144 -12.30 2.49 14.84
C ARG A 144 -11.42 1.88 15.92
N HIS A 145 -10.18 2.35 16.00
CA HIS A 145 -9.17 1.84 16.94
C HIS A 145 -9.61 1.89 18.40
N ALA A 146 -10.41 2.88 18.81
CA ALA A 146 -10.95 2.95 20.16
C ALA A 146 -11.75 1.68 20.53
N THR A 147 -12.53 1.14 19.61
CA THR A 147 -13.27 -0.13 19.82
C THR A 147 -12.36 -1.34 19.64
N ARG A 148 -11.52 -1.36 18.60
CA ARG A 148 -10.62 -2.49 18.30
C ARG A 148 -9.60 -2.76 19.41
N PHE A 149 -9.14 -1.73 20.12
CA PHE A 149 -8.18 -1.86 21.21
C PHE A 149 -8.82 -2.05 22.59
N ALA A 150 -10.09 -1.67 22.77
CA ALA A 150 -10.80 -1.82 24.04
C ALA A 150 -11.38 -3.23 24.25
N ASN A 151 -11.57 -3.99 23.18
CA ASN A 151 -11.98 -5.41 23.21
C ASN A 151 -10.87 -6.28 22.61
N PRO A 152 -9.78 -6.52 23.36
CA PRO A 152 -8.66 -7.34 22.89
C PRO A 152 -9.05 -8.80 22.66
#